data_AF-A0A2G3PZU9-F1
#
_entry.id   AF-A0A2G3PZU9-F1
#
_cell.length_a   1.000
_cell.length_b   1.000
_cell.length_c   1.000
_cell.angle_alpha   90.00
_cell.angle_beta   90.00
_cell.angle_gamma   90.00
#
_symmetry.space_group_name_H-M   'P 1'
#
loop_
_entity.id
_entity.type
_entity.pdbx_description
1 polymer ?
#
loop_
_entity_poly.entity_id
_entity_poly.type
_entity_poly.pdbx_seq_one_letter_code
_entity_poly.pdbx_strand_id
1 'polypeptide(L)'
;MEELFQKLKGIIEVLEQIKTLTDNQTTVLLSEITTLEEESNLLDMIEQMAAYKDEMMNALHKEEDEFQKLYAMHKQSLAESNCLADIQKQVGSILQMQQIIVETEQNNLLLMQKRVRMKSEKVALPANHAKVTAAYQRQQKKS
;
A
#
# COMPACT_ATOMS: atom_id res chain seq x y z
N MET A 1 -27.69 3.56 -18.62
CA MET A 1 -26.61 4.13 -19.45
C MET A 1 -25.79 5.14 -18.69
N GLU A 2 -26.37 6.27 -18.28
CA GLU A 2 -25.67 7.28 -17.46
C GLU A 2 -25.15 6.72 -16.13
N GLU A 3 -25.96 5.91 -15.45
CA GLU A 3 -25.55 5.22 -14.20
C GLU A 3 -24.30 4.35 -14.36
N LEU A 4 -24.11 3.72 -15.53
CA LEU A 4 -22.96 2.87 -15.81
C LEU A 4 -21.66 3.68 -15.90
N PHE A 5 -21.73 4.87 -16.51
CA PHE A 5 -20.60 5.81 -16.54
C PHE A 5 -20.35 6.44 -15.16
N GLN A 6 -21.40 6.69 -14.37
CA GLN A 6 -21.23 7.14 -12.98
C GLN A 6 -20.50 6.10 -12.14
N LYS A 7 -20.80 4.81 -12.32
CA LYS A 7 -20.06 3.73 -11.65
C LYS A 7 -18.59 3.68 -12.06
N LEU A 8 -18.28 3.79 -13.34
CA LEU A 8 -16.88 3.88 -13.79
C LEU A 8 -16.15 5.07 -13.19
N LYS A 9 -16.81 6.25 -13.10
CA LYS A 9 -16.24 7.44 -12.46
C LYS A 9 -15.98 7.20 -10.96
N GLY A 10 -16.92 6.58 -10.25
CA GLY A 10 -16.75 6.23 -8.84
C GLY A 10 -15.58 5.27 -8.61
N ILE A 11 -15.43 4.25 -9.45
CA ILE A 11 -14.29 3.32 -9.42
C ILE A 11 -12.97 4.08 -9.59
N ILE A 12 -12.89 4.99 -10.57
CA ILE A 12 -11.70 5.81 -10.82
C ILE A 12 -11.38 6.69 -9.60
N GLU A 13 -12.36 7.36 -9.02
CA GLU A 13 -12.16 8.23 -7.84
C GLU A 13 -11.65 7.46 -6.62
N VAL A 14 -12.10 6.22 -6.41
CA VAL A 14 -11.60 5.35 -5.32
C VAL A 14 -10.17 4.90 -5.62
N LEU A 15 -9.87 4.50 -6.86
CA LEU A 15 -8.52 4.09 -7.26
C LEU A 15 -7.52 5.25 -7.16
N GLU A 16 -7.90 6.47 -7.51
CA GLU A 16 -7.05 7.66 -7.36
C GLU A 16 -6.68 7.89 -5.89
N GLN A 17 -7.64 7.73 -4.97
CA GLN A 17 -7.39 7.84 -3.53
C GLN A 17 -6.46 6.74 -3.02
N ILE A 18 -6.69 5.48 -3.42
CA ILE A 18 -5.81 4.36 -3.08
C ILE A 18 -4.40 4.61 -3.60
N LYS A 19 -4.27 5.08 -4.85
CA LYS A 19 -2.98 5.43 -5.45
C LYS A 19 -2.27 6.51 -4.65
N THR A 20 -2.95 7.61 -4.32
CA THR A 20 -2.37 8.69 -3.50
C THR A 20 -1.89 8.16 -2.14
N LEU A 21 -2.67 7.30 -1.50
CA LEU A 21 -2.30 6.70 -0.22
C LEU A 21 -1.07 5.77 -0.34
N THR A 22 -1.00 5.01 -1.43
CA THR A 22 0.13 4.12 -1.76
C THR A 22 1.42 4.91 -2.04
N ASP A 23 1.32 6.02 -2.76
CA ASP A 23 2.43 6.94 -3.03
C ASP A 23 2.89 7.64 -1.74
N ASN A 24 1.95 8.04 -0.87
CA ASN A 24 2.25 8.61 0.44
C ASN A 24 2.98 7.59 1.34
N GLN A 25 2.54 6.34 1.34
CA GLN A 25 3.23 5.26 2.07
C GLN A 25 4.66 5.08 1.56
N THR A 26 4.89 5.17 0.24
CA THR A 26 6.24 5.15 -0.34
C THR A 26 7.12 6.25 0.26
N THR A 27 6.58 7.47 0.33
CA THR A 27 7.28 8.64 0.90
C THR A 27 7.63 8.42 2.36
N VAL A 28 6.67 7.92 3.16
CA VAL A 28 6.90 7.55 4.57
C VAL A 28 8.00 6.49 4.68
N LEU A 29 7.95 5.45 3.86
CA LEU A 29 8.93 4.36 3.82
C LEU A 29 10.32 4.77 3.32
N LEU A 30 10.46 5.96 2.72
CA LEU A 30 11.76 6.51 2.33
C LEU A 30 12.29 7.56 3.33
N SER A 31 11.47 8.01 4.27
CA SER A 31 11.87 9.02 5.26
C SER A 31 13.02 8.57 6.16
N GLU A 32 13.96 9.46 6.44
CA GLU A 32 15.05 9.17 7.36
C GLU A 32 14.52 9.12 8.80
N ILE A 33 14.85 8.05 9.51
CA ILE A 33 14.52 7.89 10.93
C ILE A 33 15.80 8.08 11.72
N THR A 34 15.79 9.06 12.61
CA THR A 34 16.94 9.39 13.47
C THR A 34 16.70 9.01 14.93
N THR A 35 15.43 8.92 15.35
CA THR A 35 15.05 8.58 16.74
C THR A 35 14.09 7.38 16.80
N LEU A 36 14.00 6.74 17.98
CA LEU A 36 13.04 5.66 18.23
C LEU A 36 11.59 6.15 18.25
N GLU A 37 11.35 7.42 18.61
CA GLU A 37 10.02 8.01 18.63
C GLU A 37 9.50 8.23 17.20
N GLU A 38 10.33 8.79 16.31
CA GLU A 38 10.03 8.92 14.88
C GLU A 38 9.69 7.59 14.24
N GLU A 39 10.35 6.52 14.69
CA GLU A 39 10.07 5.18 14.20
C GLU A 39 8.72 4.64 14.65
N SER A 40 8.39 4.78 15.94
CA SER A 40 7.08 4.37 16.46
C SER A 40 5.97 5.08 15.70
N ASN A 41 6.09 6.40 15.54
CA ASN A 41 5.12 7.22 14.81
C ASN A 41 5.00 6.81 13.34
N LEU A 42 6.11 6.41 12.71
CA LEU A 42 6.10 5.92 11.32
C LEU A 42 5.36 4.58 11.20
N LEU A 43 5.55 3.66 12.15
CA LEU A 43 4.84 2.38 12.16
C LEU A 43 3.33 2.58 12.35
N ASP A 44 2.95 3.44 13.31
CA ASP A 44 1.54 3.79 13.54
C ASP A 44 0.90 4.41 12.29
N MET A 45 1.65 5.27 11.58
CA MET A 45 1.17 5.87 10.34
C MET A 45 0.99 4.82 9.22
N ILE A 46 1.93 3.89 9.08
CA ILE A 46 1.81 2.80 8.09
C ILE A 46 0.61 1.90 8.40
N GLU A 47 0.36 1.60 9.67
CA GLU A 47 -0.79 0.80 10.09
C GLU A 47 -2.11 1.52 9.79
N GLN A 48 -2.22 2.81 10.08
CA GLN A 48 -3.40 3.62 9.73
C GLN A 48 -3.61 3.69 8.22
N MET A 49 -2.55 3.87 7.43
CA MET A 49 -2.63 3.85 5.97
C MET A 49 -3.11 2.49 5.44
N ALA A 50 -2.66 1.38 6.04
CA ALA A 50 -3.11 0.05 5.68
C ALA A 50 -4.60 -0.15 5.97
N ALA A 51 -5.05 0.21 7.18
CA ALA A 51 -6.46 0.10 7.55
C ALA A 51 -7.37 0.93 6.61
N TYR A 52 -6.96 2.15 6.27
CA TYR A 52 -7.74 3.01 5.38
C TYR A 52 -7.75 2.49 3.93
N LYS A 53 -6.65 1.88 3.44
CA LYS A 53 -6.64 1.18 2.15
C LYS A 53 -7.62 0.00 2.14
N ASP A 54 -7.70 -0.78 3.22
CA ASP A 54 -8.63 -1.91 3.30
C ASP A 54 -10.09 -1.45 3.20
N GLU A 55 -10.44 -0.35 3.86
CA GLU A 55 -11.78 0.27 3.73
C GLU A 55 -12.06 0.71 2.29
N MET A 56 -11.09 1.35 1.62
CA MET A 56 -11.21 1.76 0.23
C MET A 56 -11.32 0.57 -0.73
N MET A 57 -10.57 -0.50 -0.50
CA MET A 57 -10.65 -1.72 -1.31
C MET A 57 -12.03 -2.38 -1.21
N ASN A 58 -12.65 -2.37 -0.02
CA ASN A 58 -14.02 -2.84 0.15
C ASN A 58 -15.03 -1.97 -0.63
N ALA A 59 -14.86 -0.64 -0.60
CA ALA A 59 -15.68 0.27 -1.38
C ALA A 59 -15.49 0.07 -2.89
N LEU A 60 -14.25 -0.12 -3.34
CA LEU A 60 -13.90 -0.40 -4.73
C LEU A 60 -14.60 -1.66 -5.24
N HIS A 61 -14.48 -2.79 -4.52
CA HIS A 61 -15.13 -4.04 -4.90
C HIS A 61 -16.65 -3.89 -5.01
N LYS A 62 -17.27 -3.13 -4.11
CA LYS A 62 -18.71 -2.86 -4.17
C LYS A 62 -19.09 -2.10 -5.44
N GLU A 63 -18.34 -1.06 -5.80
CA GLU A 63 -18.59 -0.28 -7.01
C GLU A 63 -18.35 -1.12 -8.29
N GLU A 64 -17.31 -1.96 -8.30
CA GLU A 64 -17.03 -2.89 -9.40
C GLU A 64 -18.14 -3.94 -9.58
N ASP A 65 -18.63 -4.52 -8.49
CA ASP A 65 -19.75 -5.48 -8.51
C ASP A 65 -21.03 -4.84 -9.05
N GLU A 66 -21.33 -3.61 -8.63
CA GLU A 66 -22.49 -2.86 -9.11
C GLU A 66 -22.33 -2.49 -10.59
N PHE A 67 -21.13 -2.09 -11.01
CA PHE A 67 -20.81 -1.87 -12.43
C PHE A 67 -21.02 -3.14 -13.26
N GLN A 68 -20.51 -4.29 -12.81
CA GLN A 68 -20.65 -5.56 -13.53
C GLN A 68 -22.12 -5.97 -13.70
N LYS A 69 -22.94 -5.79 -12.65
CA LYS A 69 -24.39 -6.05 -12.71
C LYS A 69 -25.07 -5.14 -13.75
N LEU A 70 -24.82 -3.83 -13.69
CA LEU A 70 -25.39 -2.87 -14.64
C LEU A 70 -24.93 -3.14 -16.07
N TYR A 71 -23.65 -3.45 -16.27
CA TYR A 71 -23.10 -3.79 -17.57
C TYR A 71 -23.78 -5.04 -18.15
N ALA A 72 -23.94 -6.09 -17.35
CA ALA A 72 -24.64 -7.31 -17.79
C ALA A 72 -26.09 -7.04 -18.22
N MET A 73 -26.81 -6.19 -17.48
CA MET A 73 -28.19 -5.80 -17.80
C MET A 73 -28.29 -5.00 -19.10
N HIS A 74 -27.29 -4.16 -19.41
CA HIS A 74 -27.31 -3.26 -20.56
C HIS A 74 -26.47 -3.75 -21.76
N LYS A 75 -25.82 -4.91 -21.67
CA LYS A 75 -24.85 -5.39 -22.68
C LYS A 75 -25.42 -5.43 -24.10
N GLN A 76 -26.68 -5.84 -24.27
CA GLN A 76 -27.32 -5.88 -25.59
C GLN A 76 -27.56 -4.48 -26.16
N SER A 77 -28.10 -3.55 -25.35
CA SER A 77 -28.31 -2.16 -25.81
C SER A 77 -27.00 -1.39 -26.02
N LEU A 78 -25.93 -1.80 -25.32
CA LEU A 78 -24.59 -1.22 -25.48
C LEU A 78 -23.96 -1.60 -26.83
N ALA A 79 -24.23 -2.81 -27.35
CA ALA A 79 -23.74 -3.25 -28.65
C ALA A 79 -24.36 -2.48 -29.82
N GLU A 80 -25.59 -1.98 -29.62
CA GLU A 80 -26.33 -1.17 -30.58
C GLU A 80 -25.98 0.33 -30.47
N SER A 81 -25.18 0.71 -29.48
CA SER A 81 -24.82 2.09 -29.18
C SER A 81 -23.33 2.36 -29.43
N ASN A 82 -23.00 3.57 -29.89
CA ASN A 82 -21.61 4.01 -30.11
C ASN A 82 -20.77 4.21 -28.82
N CYS A 83 -21.36 3.97 -27.65
CA CYS A 83 -20.73 4.19 -26.34
C CYS A 83 -19.77 3.06 -25.88
N LEU A 84 -19.75 1.91 -26.57
CA LEU A 84 -18.94 0.77 -26.17
C LEU A 84 -17.44 1.10 -26.14
N ALA A 85 -16.97 1.92 -27.09
CA ALA A 85 -15.59 2.36 -27.16
C ALA A 85 -15.19 3.20 -25.94
N ASP A 86 -16.08 4.07 -25.46
CA ASP A 86 -15.82 4.91 -24.28
C ASP A 86 -15.74 4.07 -23.00
N ILE A 87 -16.63 3.08 -22.86
CA ILE A 87 -16.60 2.13 -21.73
C ILE A 87 -15.29 1.33 -21.77
N GLN A 88 -14.90 0.80 -22.93
CA GLN A 88 -13.64 0.06 -23.08
C GLN A 88 -12.44 0.92 -22.72
N LYS A 89 -12.43 2.20 -23.13
CA LYS A 89 -11.37 3.14 -22.77
C LYS A 89 -11.30 3.36 -21.26
N GLN A 90 -12.43 3.60 -20.60
CA GLN A 90 -12.47 3.81 -19.15
C GLN A 90 -12.05 2.57 -18.37
N VAL A 91 -12.53 1.39 -18.76
CA VAL A 91 -12.09 0.11 -18.17
C VAL A 91 -10.58 -0.10 -18.38
N GLY A 92 -10.06 0.25 -19.56
CA GLY A 92 -8.62 0.21 -19.84
C GLY A 92 -7.83 1.11 -18.87
N SER A 93 -8.29 2.34 -18.63
CA SER A 93 -7.67 3.25 -17.65
C SER A 93 -7.71 2.71 -16.22
N ILE A 94 -8.83 2.10 -15.83
CA ILE A 94 -9.01 1.47 -14.51
C ILE A 94 -7.97 0.36 -14.31
N LEU A 95 -7.85 -0.55 -15.28
CA LEU A 95 -6.87 -1.65 -15.22
C LEU A 95 -5.43 -1.16 -15.16
N GLN A 96 -5.10 -0.10 -15.92
CA GLN A 96 -3.77 0.51 -15.84
C GLN A 96 -3.50 1.12 -14.45
N MET A 97 -4.48 1.77 -13.85
CA MET A 97 -4.33 2.36 -12.53
C MET A 97 -4.17 1.29 -11.44
N GLN A 98 -4.95 0.21 -11.51
CA GLN A 98 -4.79 -0.95 -10.64
C GLN A 98 -3.39 -1.57 -10.76
N GLN A 99 -2.89 -1.72 -11.98
CA GLN A 99 -1.54 -2.23 -12.21
C GLN A 99 -0.47 -1.33 -11.57
N ILE A 100 -0.57 -0.01 -11.73
CA ILE A 100 0.35 0.95 -11.11
C ILE A 100 0.30 0.83 -9.58
N ILE A 101 -0.88 0.75 -8.99
CA ILE A 101 -1.04 0.59 -7.53
C ILE A 101 -0.36 -0.70 -7.07
N VAL A 102 -0.60 -1.82 -7.74
CA VAL A 102 0.01 -3.12 -7.41
C VAL A 102 1.54 -3.05 -7.48
N GLU A 103 2.10 -2.45 -8.53
CA GLU A 103 3.54 -2.28 -8.67
C GLU A 103 4.14 -1.42 -7.54
N THR A 104 3.46 -0.32 -7.18
CA THR A 104 3.91 0.53 -6.07
C THR A 104 3.79 -0.18 -4.73
N GLU A 105 2.73 -0.95 -4.48
CA GLU A 105 2.59 -1.78 -3.27
C GLU A 105 3.69 -2.83 -3.16
N GLN A 106 4.04 -3.49 -4.26
CA GLN A 106 5.17 -4.42 -4.30
C GLN A 106 6.48 -3.73 -3.95
N ASN A 107 6.70 -2.52 -4.46
CA ASN A 107 7.87 -1.71 -4.11
C ASN A 107 7.85 -1.31 -2.61
N ASN A 108 6.70 -0.91 -2.08
CA ASN A 108 6.53 -0.60 -0.66
C ASN A 108 6.86 -1.80 0.23
N LEU A 109 6.41 -2.99 -0.14
CA LEU A 109 6.74 -4.22 0.57
C LEU A 109 8.25 -4.48 0.57
N LEU A 110 8.94 -4.29 -0.56
CA LEU A 110 10.40 -4.42 -0.64
C LEU A 110 11.12 -3.39 0.25
N LEU A 111 10.64 -2.14 0.30
CA LEU A 111 11.18 -1.11 1.19
C LEU A 111 11.00 -1.50 2.67
N MET A 112 9.84 -2.00 3.05
CA MET A 112 9.56 -2.52 4.40
C MET A 112 10.51 -3.67 4.76
N GLN A 113 10.64 -4.66 3.88
CA GLN A 113 11.55 -5.80 4.08
C GLN A 113 13.01 -5.35 4.23
N LYS A 114 13.46 -4.39 3.42
CA LYS A 114 14.81 -3.81 3.51
C LYS A 114 15.03 -3.12 4.86
N ARG A 115 14.04 -2.36 5.35
CA ARG A 115 14.11 -1.71 6.68
C ARG A 115 14.22 -2.75 7.80
N VAL A 116 13.38 -3.79 7.77
CA VAL A 116 13.43 -4.89 8.75
C VAL A 116 14.80 -5.58 8.73
N ARG A 117 15.35 -5.88 7.55
CA ARG A 117 16.65 -6.52 7.42
C ARG A 117 17.78 -5.68 8.02
N MET A 118 17.86 -4.39 7.69
CA MET A 118 18.86 -3.48 8.27
C MET A 118 18.79 -3.43 9.80
N LYS A 119 17.58 -3.56 10.35
CA LYS A 119 17.35 -3.63 11.80
C LYS A 119 17.85 -4.94 12.40
N SER A 120 17.50 -6.07 11.80
CA SER A 120 17.97 -7.39 12.25
C SER A 120 19.50 -7.50 12.19
N GLU A 121 20.14 -6.92 11.17
CA GLU A 121 21.60 -6.87 11.04
C GLU A 121 22.26 -5.96 12.10
N LYS A 122 21.63 -4.83 12.48
CA LYS A 122 22.09 -4.01 13.61
C LYS A 122 21.93 -4.70 14.97
N VAL A 123 20.98 -5.62 15.10
CA VAL A 123 20.70 -6.39 16.34
C VAL A 123 21.58 -7.65 16.43
N ALA A 124 22.37 -7.99 15.40
CA ALA A 124 23.40 -9.02 15.50
C ALA A 124 24.38 -8.65 16.64
N LEU A 125 24.19 -9.33 17.77
CA LEU A 125 24.94 -9.14 19.01
C LEU A 125 26.44 -9.10 18.72
N PRO A 126 27.23 -8.24 19.40
CA PRO A 126 28.68 -8.31 19.29
C PRO A 126 29.11 -9.72 19.68
N ALA A 127 29.60 -10.48 18.70
CA ALA A 127 30.00 -11.89 18.80
C ALA A 127 31.30 -12.05 19.60
N ASN A 128 31.42 -11.37 20.73
CA ASN A 128 32.60 -11.46 21.56
C ASN A 128 32.19 -11.51 23.03
N HIS A 129 31.62 -12.66 23.41
CA HIS A 129 31.39 -13.05 24.81
C HIS A 129 32.61 -12.74 25.69
N ALA A 130 33.83 -12.90 25.16
CA ALA A 130 35.06 -12.60 25.88
C ALA A 130 35.19 -11.13 26.33
N LYS A 131 34.67 -10.16 25.56
CA LYS A 131 34.68 -8.73 25.97
C LYS A 131 33.68 -8.45 27.08
N VAL A 132 32.52 -9.12 27.08
CA VAL A 132 31.49 -8.97 28.12
C VAL A 132 31.96 -9.61 29.43
N THR A 133 32.57 -10.80 29.37
CA THR A 133 33.12 -11.46 30.56
C THR A 133 34.29 -10.69 31.17
N ALA A 134 35.17 -10.11 30.34
CA ALA A 134 36.29 -9.29 30.80
C ALA A 134 35.83 -7.97 31.44
N ALA A 135 34.75 -7.35 30.94
CA ALA A 135 34.16 -6.16 31.54
C ALA A 135 33.55 -6.47 32.91
N TYR A 136 32.81 -7.58 33.02
CA TYR A 136 32.21 -8.04 34.29
C TYR A 136 33.27 -8.36 35.36
N GLN A 137 34.35 -9.05 34.97
CA GLN A 137 35.46 -9.37 35.89
C GLN A 137 36.24 -8.13 36.35
N ARG A 138 36.36 -7.10 35.50
CA ARG A 138 36.99 -5.82 35.91
C ARG A 138 36.13 -5.04 36.90
N GLN A 139 34.81 -5.19 36.85
CA GLN A 139 33.89 -4.56 37.78
C GLN A 139 33.88 -5.27 39.15
N GLN A 140 33.98 -6.60 39.18
CA GLN A 140 34.11 -7.36 40.43
C GLN A 140 35.45 -7.16 41.17
N LYS A 141 36.53 -6.78 40.48
CA LYS A 141 37.83 -6.45 41.11
C LYS A 141 37.93 -5.04 41.69
N LYS A 142 36.86 -4.23 41.56
CA LYS A 142 36.79 -2.85 42.10
C LYS A 142 35.80 -2.70 43.27
N SER A 143 35.18 -3.80 43.72
CA SER A 143 34.52 -3.93 45.04
C SER A 143 35.42 -4.73 45.97
#